data_AF-A0A820S231-F1
#
_entry.id   AF-A0A820S231-F1
#
_cell.length_a   1.000
_cell.length_b   1.000
_cell.length_c   1.000
_cell.angle_alpha   90.00
_cell.angle_beta   90.00
_cell.angle_gamma   90.00
#
_symmetry.space_group_name_H-M   'P 1'
#
loop_
_entity.id
_entity.type
_entity.pdbx_description
1 polymer ?
#
loop_
_entity_poly.entity_id
_entity_poly.type
_entity_poly.pdbx_seq_one_letter_code
_entity_poly.pdbx_strand_id
1 'polypeptide(L)' 'MVETRYENNNGTTENCHSLSPDELAIRKLEYLDIATERIPDCKYKESEDPCKFKSTKTGRGPLTATWR' A
#
# COMPACT_ATOMS: atom_id res chain seq x y z
N MET A 1 -17.97 -8.87 3.59
CA MET A 1 -17.55 -8.05 4.74
C MET A 1 -16.09 -7.66 4.50
N VAL A 2 -15.69 -6.44 4.87
CA VAL A 2 -14.30 -5.98 4.76
C VAL A 2 -13.88 -5.47 6.14
N GLU A 3 -12.72 -5.92 6.61
CA GLU A 3 -12.13 -5.48 7.88
C GLU A 3 -10.79 -4.78 7.61
N THR A 4 -10.53 -3.68 8.29
CA THR A 4 -9.34 -2.84 8.06
C THR A 4 -8.74 -2.41 9.38
N ARG A 5 -7.40 -2.49 9.49
CA ARG A 5 -6.63 -1.99 10.64
C ARG A 5 -5.54 -1.03 10.17
N TYR A 6 -5.37 0.09 10.88
CA TYR A 6 -4.32 1.07 10.62
C TYR A 6 -3.24 0.94 11.70
N GLU A 7 -1.98 0.74 11.28
CA GLU A 7 -0.84 0.61 12.19
C GLU A 7 0.33 1.49 11.74
N ASN A 8 1.13 1.93 12.71
CA ASN A 8 2.31 2.77 12.47
C ASN A 8 3.60 1.94 12.47
N ASN A 9 3.70 0.94 11.58
CA ASN A 9 4.78 -0.06 11.59
C ASN A 9 5.21 -0.59 10.20
N ASN A 10 4.89 0.13 9.12
CA ASN A 10 5.20 -0.26 7.73
C ASN A 10 4.70 -1.66 7.33
N GLY A 11 3.58 -2.14 7.91
CA GLY A 11 2.97 -3.41 7.53
C GLY A 11 3.71 -4.65 8.02
N THR A 12 4.42 -4.56 9.16
CA THR A 12 5.24 -5.66 9.70
C THR A 12 4.49 -6.61 10.63
N THR A 13 3.26 -6.29 11.05
CA THR A 13 2.44 -7.19 11.87
C THR A 13 1.90 -8.35 11.04
N GLU A 14 2.27 -9.58 11.41
CA GLU A 14 1.90 -10.77 10.64
C GLU A 14 0.40 -11.11 10.71
N ASN A 15 -0.20 -11.13 11.90
CA ASN A 15 -1.59 -11.54 12.13
C ASN A 15 -2.39 -10.41 12.81
N CYS A 16 -2.50 -9.26 12.13
CA CYS A 16 -3.08 -8.04 12.71
C CYS A 16 -4.59 -8.16 13.05
N HIS A 17 -5.29 -9.16 12.52
CA HIS A 17 -6.69 -9.46 12.82
C HIS A 17 -6.85 -10.62 13.80
N SER A 18 -5.76 -11.17 14.34
CA SER A 18 -5.80 -12.28 15.30
C SER A 18 -6.61 -13.48 14.78
N LEU A 19 -6.45 -13.80 13.49
CA LEU A 19 -7.05 -14.97 12.85
C LEU A 19 -6.64 -16.25 13.59
N SER A 20 -7.53 -17.24 13.58
CA SER A 20 -7.20 -18.57 14.07
C SER A 20 -6.08 -19.22 13.25
N PRO A 21 -5.37 -20.23 13.77
CA PRO A 21 -4.29 -20.91 13.03
C PRO A 21 -4.74 -21.46 11.68
N ASP A 22 -5.95 -22.02 11.60
CA ASP A 22 -6.49 -22.61 10.37
C ASP A 22 -6.79 -21.54 9.31
N GLU A 23 -7.38 -20.41 9.70
CA GLU A 23 -7.62 -19.26 8.82
C GLU A 23 -6.31 -18.61 8.38
N LEU A 24 -5.35 -18.48 9.30
CA LEU A 24 -4.03 -17.91 9.02
C LEU A 24 -3.26 -18.78 8.00
N ALA A 25 -3.41 -20.10 8.05
CA ALA A 25 -2.73 -21.04 7.16
C ALA A 25 -3.23 -20.96 5.71
N ILE A 26 -4.51 -20.67 5.49
CA ILE A 26 -5.11 -20.59 4.15
C ILE A 26 -5.14 -19.17 3.57
N ARG A 27 -4.70 -18.16 4.32
CA ARG A 27 -4.75 -16.77 3.87
C ARG A 27 -3.80 -16.52 2.70
N LYS A 28 -4.17 -15.55 1.87
CA LYS A 28 -3.27 -14.97 0.87
C LYS A 28 -2.79 -13.61 1.34
N LEU A 29 -1.48 -13.39 1.33
CA LEU A 29 -0.88 -12.08 1.64
C LEU A 29 -0.51 -11.38 0.34
N GLU A 30 -1.01 -10.16 0.15
CA GLU A 30 -0.68 -9.31 -0.99
C GLU A 30 -0.14 -7.98 -0.48
N TYR A 31 0.99 -7.55 -1.03
CA TYR A 31 1.60 -6.26 -0.73
C TYR A 31 1.37 -5.33 -1.91
N LEU A 32 0.70 -4.21 -1.65
CA LEU A 32 0.48 -3.16 -2.64
C LEU A 32 1.61 -2.12 -2.55
N ASP A 33 2.17 -1.70 -3.69
CA ASP A 33 3.08 -0.56 -3.79
C ASP A 33 2.46 0.55 -4.65
N ILE A 34 2.03 1.62 -4.00
CA ILE A 34 1.35 2.74 -4.67
C ILE A 34 2.24 3.52 -5.65
N ALA A 35 3.56 3.34 -5.62
CA ALA A 35 4.49 4.05 -6.51
C ALA A 35 4.89 3.20 -7.72
N THR A 36 5.20 1.92 -7.50
CA THR A 36 5.85 1.08 -8.53
C THR A 36 4.92 0.07 -9.17
N GLU A 37 3.76 -0.21 -8.57
CA GLU A 37 2.85 -1.23 -9.08
C GLU A 37 2.14 -0.78 -10.35
N ARG A 38 2.04 -1.70 -11.33
CA ARG A 38 1.46 -1.38 -12.63
C ARG A 38 -0.05 -1.25 -12.52
N ILE A 39 -0.57 -0.10 -12.90
CA ILE A 39 -2.01 0.11 -13.08
C ILE A 39 -2.40 -0.02 -14.56
N PRO A 40 -3.62 -0.50 -14.88
CA PRO A 40 -4.12 -0.54 -16.25
C PRO A 40 -4.16 0.87 -16.86
N ASP A 41 -3.78 0.99 -18.13
CA ASP A 41 -3.69 2.28 -18.84
C ASP A 41 -5.02 3.06 -18.81
N CYS A 42 -6.16 2.37 -18.86
CA CYS A 42 -7.49 2.99 -18.79
C CYS A 42 -7.83 3.59 -17.40
N LYS A 43 -7.03 3.28 -16.38
CA LYS A 43 -7.14 3.81 -15.01
C LYS A 43 -6.01 4.79 -14.68
N TYR A 44 -4.95 4.84 -15.49
CA TYR A 44 -3.83 5.75 -15.24
C TYR A 44 -4.20 7.20 -15.49
N LYS A 45 -3.85 8.06 -14.54
CA LYS A 45 -3.84 9.52 -14.71
C LYS A 45 -2.56 10.07 -14.12
N GLU A 46 -1.84 10.84 -14.92
CA GLU A 46 -0.60 11.50 -14.49
C GLU A 46 -0.80 12.40 -13.25
N SER A 47 -1.96 13.03 -13.10
CA SER A 47 -2.28 13.85 -11.93
C SER A 47 -2.45 13.08 -10.62
N GLU A 48 -2.66 11.75 -10.71
CA GLU A 48 -2.85 10.85 -9.57
C GLU A 48 -1.60 10.00 -9.30
N ASP A 49 -0.51 10.22 -10.06
CA ASP A 49 0.73 9.45 -10.00
C ASP A 49 1.64 9.91 -8.84
N PRO A 50 1.86 9.08 -7.80
CA PRO A 50 2.70 9.43 -6.65
C PRO A 50 4.18 9.63 -7.01
N CYS A 51 4.64 9.04 -8.12
CA CYS A 51 6.01 9.22 -8.61
C CYS A 51 6.22 10.57 -9.30
N LYS A 52 5.14 11.29 -9.62
CA LYS A 52 5.19 12.62 -10.23
C LYS A 52 4.68 13.72 -9.31
N PHE A 53 3.90 13.36 -8.29
CA PHE A 53 3.33 14.31 -7.35
C PHE A 53 4.31 14.75 -6.25
N LYS A 54 4.39 16.07 -6.01
CA LYS A 54 5.05 16.65 -4.84
C LYS A 54 4.11 17.62 -4.12
N SER A 55 3.89 17.38 -2.84
CA SER A 55 3.06 18.24 -2.00
C SER A 55 3.75 19.58 -1.73
N THR A 56 3.11 20.69 -2.09
CA THR A 56 3.64 22.04 -1.81
C THR A 56 3.60 22.39 -0.32
N LYS A 57 2.61 21.89 0.42
CA LYS A 57 2.43 22.19 1.85
C LYS A 57 3.37 21.40 2.76
N THR A 58 3.65 20.15 2.41
CA THR A 58 4.40 19.22 3.28
C THR A 58 5.76 18.85 2.73
N GLY A 59 6.04 19.13 1.46
CA GLY A 59 7.28 18.73 0.79
C GLY A 59 7.39 17.24 0.48
N ARG A 60 6.39 16.41 0.84
CA ARG A 60 6.37 14.96 0.56
C ARG A 60 6.30 14.68 -0.95
N GLY A 61 6.98 13.61 -1.36
CA GLY A 61 7.06 13.17 -2.75
C GLY A 61 8.10 13.95 -3.59
N PRO A 62 8.33 13.52 -4.84
CA PRO A 62 7.77 12.32 -5.48
C PRO A 62 8.28 11.03 -4.85
N LEU A 63 7.46 9.98 -4.88
CA LEU A 63 7.87 8.65 -4.43
C LEU A 63 8.81 8.03 -5.48
N THR A 64 9.96 7.52 -5.06
CA THR A 64 10.93 6.82 -5.92
C THR A 64 10.90 5.32 -5.63
N ALA A 65 11.62 4.48 -6.37
CA ALA A 65 11.67 3.03 -6.15
C ALA A 65 12.09 2.61 -4.72
N THR A 66 12.70 3.50 -3.94
CA THR A 66 13.16 3.26 -2.56
C THR A 66 12.38 4.09 -1.53
N TRP A 67 11.12 4.42 -1.81
CA TRP A 67 10.32 5.31 -0.96
C TRP A 67 9.86 4.67 0.36
N ARG A 68 9.83 3.34 0.41
CA ARG A 68 9.25 2.54 1.48
C ARG A 68 10.17 2.40 2.70
#